data_AF-A0A6N8WD69-F1
#
_entry.id   AF-A0A6N8WD69-F1
#
_cell.length_a   1.000
_cell.length_b   1.000
_cell.length_c   1.000
_cell.angle_alpha   90.00
_cell.angle_beta   90.00
_cell.angle_gamma   90.00
#
_symmetry.space_group_name_H-M   'P 1'
#
loop_
_entity.id
_entity.type
_entity.pdbx_description
1 polymer ?
#
loop_
_entity_poly.entity_id
_entity_poly.type
_entity_poly.pdbx_seq_one_letter_code
_entity_poly.pdbx_strand_id
1 'polypeptide(L)'
;MGRQVAIDKPVRVIVRTLPTGRIAPKWFEWQGRTHSVVALGRQWDETVEGRRLRCFLVQTPGQNSFELRWDPVEDEWVLHRGWLVNMV
;
A
#
# COMPACT_ATOMS: atom_id res chain seq x y z
N MET A 1 16.82 -6.38 8.37
CA MET A 1 16.28 -5.57 7.25
C MET A 1 15.59 -6.52 6.29
N GLY A 2 14.29 -6.34 5.99
CA GLY A 2 13.56 -7.24 5.09
C GLY A 2 14.04 -7.13 3.65
N ARG A 3 13.89 -8.21 2.85
CA ARG A 3 14.24 -8.20 1.43
C ARG A 3 13.24 -7.34 0.66
N GLN A 4 13.72 -6.40 -0.14
CA GLN A 4 12.86 -5.65 -1.04
C GLN A 4 12.47 -6.49 -2.25
N VAL A 5 11.19 -6.46 -2.62
CA VAL A 5 10.62 -7.20 -3.75
C VAL A 5 9.72 -6.26 -4.54
N ALA A 6 9.95 -6.16 -5.86
CA ALA A 6 9.03 -5.49 -6.79
C ALA A 6 7.79 -6.37 -7.01
N ILE A 7 6.60 -5.77 -7.02
CA ILE A 7 5.33 -6.51 -7.10
C ILE A 7 4.49 -5.99 -8.28
N ASP A 8 4.22 -4.68 -8.33
CA ASP A 8 3.48 -4.00 -9.40
C ASP A 8 2.19 -4.72 -9.80
N LYS A 9 1.32 -5.02 -8.81
CA LYS A 9 0.04 -5.70 -9.03
C LYS A 9 -1.14 -4.84 -8.59
N PRO A 10 -2.25 -4.83 -9.36
CA PRO A 10 -3.49 -4.26 -8.88
C PRO A 10 -3.99 -5.04 -7.66
N VAL A 11 -4.50 -4.33 -6.66
CA VAL A 11 -5.01 -4.92 -5.41
C VAL A 11 -6.31 -4.23 -5.00
N ARG A 12 -7.14 -4.94 -4.24
CA ARG A 12 -8.27 -4.31 -3.54
C ARG A 12 -7.77 -3.76 -2.22
N VAL A 13 -8.13 -2.52 -1.89
CA VAL A 13 -7.77 -1.87 -0.64
C VAL A 13 -9.03 -1.35 0.03
N ILE A 14 -9.23 -1.74 1.28
CA ILE A 14 -10.25 -1.14 2.15
C ILE A 14 -9.59 0.03 2.86
N VAL A 15 -10.18 1.22 2.69
CA VAL A 15 -9.71 2.45 3.33
C VAL A 15 -10.70 2.95 4.38
N ARG A 16 -10.18 3.70 5.34
CA ARG A 16 -10.98 4.56 6.22
C ARG A 16 -10.83 6.00 5.75
N THR A 17 -11.95 6.69 5.57
CA THR A 17 -11.96 8.15 5.43
C THR A 17 -11.79 8.79 6.81
N LEU A 18 -10.82 9.69 6.93
CA LEU A 18 -10.56 10.46 8.13
C LEU A 18 -11.41 11.74 8.12
N PRO A 19 -11.68 12.37 9.29
CA PRO A 19 -12.42 13.64 9.35
C PRO A 19 -11.80 14.77 8.51
N THR A 20 -10.51 14.67 8.22
CA THR A 20 -9.78 15.60 7.35
C THR A 20 -10.04 15.40 5.86
N GLY A 21 -10.89 14.43 5.48
CA GLY A 21 -11.10 14.01 4.09
C GLY A 21 -9.99 13.14 3.52
N ARG A 22 -8.89 12.93 4.26
CA ARG A 22 -7.81 12.02 3.85
C ARG A 22 -8.23 10.56 4.01
N ILE A 23 -7.71 9.69 3.16
CA ILE A 23 -7.90 8.24 3.30
C ILE A 23 -6.73 7.60 4.03
N ALA A 24 -7.02 6.50 4.71
CA ALA A 24 -6.05 5.68 5.43
C ALA A 24 -6.30 4.20 5.10
N PRO A 25 -5.35 3.49 4.47
CA PRO A 25 -5.47 2.05 4.24
C PRO A 25 -5.68 1.27 5.53
N LYS A 26 -6.60 0.30 5.49
CA LYS A 26 -6.93 -0.59 6.61
C LYS A 26 -6.62 -2.05 6.29
N TRP A 27 -6.95 -2.50 5.08
CA TRP A 27 -6.73 -3.86 4.63
C TRP A 27 -6.43 -3.85 3.13
N PHE A 28 -5.69 -4.84 2.65
CA PHE A 28 -5.55 -5.08 1.22
C PHE A 28 -5.50 -6.57 0.88
N GLU A 29 -5.92 -6.95 -0.32
CA GLU A 29 -5.89 -8.34 -0.78
C GLU A 29 -4.69 -8.58 -1.68
N TRP A 30 -3.85 -9.56 -1.32
CA TRP A 30 -2.69 -9.95 -2.12
C TRP A 30 -2.40 -11.46 -1.95
N GLN A 31 -2.14 -12.14 -3.07
CA GLN A 31 -1.93 -13.60 -3.13
C GLN A 31 -3.06 -14.41 -2.48
N GLY A 32 -4.31 -14.01 -2.71
CA GLY A 32 -5.48 -14.69 -2.15
C GLY A 32 -5.63 -14.56 -0.63
N ARG A 33 -4.90 -13.64 0.01
CA ARG A 33 -4.97 -13.36 1.44
C ARG A 33 -5.29 -11.89 1.70
N THR A 34 -6.09 -11.64 2.73
CA THR A 34 -6.30 -10.29 3.26
C THR A 34 -5.19 -9.96 4.26
N HIS A 35 -4.49 -8.87 4.00
CA HIS A 35 -3.43 -8.34 4.86
C HIS A 35 -3.96 -7.13 5.63
N SER A 36 -3.86 -7.18 6.96
CA SER A 36 -4.25 -6.06 7.81
C SER A 36 -3.14 -5.01 7.87
N VAL A 37 -3.52 -3.73 7.86
CA VAL A 37 -2.59 -2.63 8.10
C VAL A 37 -2.59 -2.32 9.59
N VAL A 38 -1.46 -2.58 10.26
CA VAL A 38 -1.28 -2.31 11.70
C VAL A 38 -0.59 -0.99 11.98
N ALA A 39 0.16 -0.46 11.01
CA ALA A 39 0.78 0.86 11.10
C ALA A 39 0.88 1.52 9.72
N LEU A 40 0.76 2.85 9.73
CA LEU A 40 1.03 3.71 8.58
C LEU A 40 2.35 4.44 8.81
N GLY A 41 3.26 4.31 7.86
CA GLY A 41 4.50 5.09 7.81
C GLY A 41 4.32 6.37 7.00
N ARG A 42 5.35 6.68 6.20
CA ARG A 42 5.34 7.85 5.32
C ARG A 42 4.19 7.75 4.32
N GLN A 43 3.59 8.90 4.02
CA GLN A 43 2.63 9.09 2.95
C GLN A 43 3.08 10.27 2.10
N TRP A 44 3.03 10.13 0.78
CA TRP A 44 3.51 11.17 -0.14
C TRP A 44 2.75 11.11 -1.45
N ASP A 45 2.90 12.17 -2.25
CA ASP A 45 2.41 12.20 -3.62
C ASP A 45 3.59 11.97 -4.56
N GLU A 46 3.38 11.22 -5.63
CA GLU A 46 4.37 10.95 -6.65
C GLU A 46 3.75 11.16 -8.04
N THR A 47 4.48 11.80 -8.95
CA THR A 47 4.05 11.92 -10.35
C THR A 47 4.78 10.89 -11.19
N VAL A 48 4.03 9.98 -11.81
CA VAL A 48 4.55 8.91 -12.67
C VAL A 48 3.82 8.99 -14.01
N GLU A 49 4.57 9.19 -15.10
CA GLU A 49 4.00 9.28 -16.45
C GLU A 49 2.82 10.28 -16.57
N GLY A 50 2.94 11.41 -15.86
CA GLY A 50 1.90 12.45 -15.83
C GLY A 50 0.72 12.17 -14.90
N ARG A 51 0.63 10.98 -14.29
CA ARG A 51 -0.39 10.63 -13.29
C ARG A 51 0.10 10.98 -11.89
N ARG A 52 -0.77 11.59 -11.09
CA ARG A 52 -0.48 11.91 -9.68
C ARG A 52 -1.00 10.78 -8.80
N LEU A 53 -0.08 10.02 -8.23
CA LEU A 53 -0.38 8.92 -7.33
C LEU A 53 -0.26 9.37 -5.88
N ARG A 54 -1.15 8.84 -5.03
CA ARG A 54 -1.00 8.91 -3.58
C ARG A 54 -0.37 7.62 -3.08
N CYS A 55 0.78 7.73 -2.44
CA CYS A 55 1.57 6.59 -1.97
C CYS A 55 1.50 6.45 -0.44
N PHE A 56 1.46 5.21 0.02
CA PHE A 56 1.36 4.85 1.43
C PHE A 56 2.38 3.74 1.76
N LEU A 57 3.26 4.01 2.72
CA LEU A 57 4.03 2.96 3.37
C LEU A 57 3.16 2.36 4.49
N VAL A 58 2.85 1.07 4.38
CA VAL A 58 2.03 0.34 5.35
C VAL A 58 2.80 -0.83 5.95
N GLN A 59 2.48 -1.20 7.19
CA GLN A 59 3.03 -2.41 7.82
C GLN A 59 1.91 -3.39 8.16
N THR A 60 2.20 -4.69 8.00
CA THR A 60 1.30 -5.79 8.36
C THR A 60 1.79 -6.50 9.63
N PRO A 61 0.97 -7.39 10.23
CA PRO A 61 1.47 -8.31 11.25
C PRO A 61 2.68 -9.08 10.70
N GLY A 62 3.70 -9.30 11.53
CA GLY A 62 4.96 -9.95 11.11
C GLY A 62 6.02 -9.00 10.54
N GLN A 63 5.86 -7.69 10.73
CA GLN A 63 6.86 -6.65 10.38
C GLN A 63 7.14 -6.48 8.88
N ASN A 64 6.37 -7.14 8.00
CA ASN A 64 6.43 -6.86 6.57
C ASN A 64 5.91 -5.44 6.32
N SER A 65 6.60 -4.72 5.44
CA SER A 65 6.17 -3.40 4.98
C SER A 65 5.84 -3.44 3.50
N PHE A 66 4.90 -2.61 3.07
CA PHE A 66 4.45 -2.54 1.69
C PHE A 66 4.24 -1.10 1.25
N GLU A 67 4.42 -0.84 -0.03
CA GLU A 67 4.05 0.41 -0.66
C GLU A 67 2.76 0.20 -1.47
N LEU A 68 1.69 0.85 -1.02
CA LEU A 68 0.44 0.95 -1.76
C LEU A 68 0.42 2.28 -2.51
N ARG A 69 0.02 2.25 -3.78
CA ARG A 69 -0.19 3.42 -4.61
C ARG A 69 -1.65 3.49 -5.01
N TRP A 70 -2.24 4.67 -4.92
CA TRP A 70 -3.60 4.94 -5.35
C TRP A 70 -3.59 6.02 -6.43
N ASP A 71 -4.20 5.73 -7.56
CA ASP A 71 -4.55 6.72 -8.57
C ASP A 71 -5.97 7.25 -8.26
N PRO A 72 -6.13 8.50 -7.82
CA PRO A 72 -7.43 9.05 -7.48
C PRO A 72 -8.31 9.37 -8.70
N VAL A 73 -7.73 9.39 -9.91
CA VAL A 73 -8.48 9.67 -11.14
C VAL A 73 -9.17 8.41 -11.65
N GLU A 74 -8.43 7.31 -11.69
CA GLU A 74 -8.93 6.00 -12.15
C GLU A 74 -9.54 5.16 -11.02
N ASP A 75 -9.38 5.61 -9.76
CA ASP A 75 -9.70 4.88 -8.54
C ASP A 75 -9.04 3.48 -8.45
N GLU A 76 -7.79 3.39 -8.92
CA GLU A 76 -7.03 2.15 -8.96
C GLU A 76 -5.97 2.08 -7.87
N TRP A 77 -5.84 0.90 -7.27
CA TRP A 77 -4.81 0.60 -6.28
C TRP A 77 -3.79 -0.39 -6.81
N VAL A 78 -2.52 -0.08 -6.61
CA VAL A 78 -1.39 -0.96 -6.95
C VAL A 78 -0.56 -1.23 -5.70
N LEU A 79 -0.26 -2.50 -5.47
CA LEU A 79 0.78 -2.93 -4.56
C LEU A 79 2.11 -2.89 -5.33
N HIS A 80 2.88 -1.83 -5.09
CA HIS A 80 4.06 -1.48 -5.88
C HIS A 80 5.27 -2.34 -5.48
N ARG A 81 5.59 -2.36 -4.18
CA ARG A 81 6.70 -3.17 -3.64
C ARG A 81 6.47 -3.58 -2.19
N GLY A 82 7.22 -4.59 -1.75
CA GLY A 82 7.25 -5.04 -0.36
C GLY A 82 8.67 -5.11 0.19
N TRP A 83 8.80 -5.01 1.52
CA TRP A 83 9.99 -5.33 2.30
C TRP A 83 9.63 -6.46 3.25
N LEU A 84 9.99 -7.68 2.86
CA LEU A 84 9.54 -8.91 3.52
C LEU A 84 10.58 -9.41 4.52
N VAL A 85 10.16 -9.64 5.75
CA VAL A 85 10.96 -10.21 6.83
C VAL A 85 10.63 -11.69 6.92
N ASN A 86 11.65 -12.54 6.80
CA ASN A 86 11.57 -14.00 6.75
C ASN A 86 10.73 -14.54 5.57
N MET A 87 11.40 -14.80 4.44
CA MET A 87 10.92 -15.85 3.54
C MET A 87 11.31 -17.17 4.19
N VAL A 88 10.33 -17.89 4.73
CA VAL A 88 10.50 -19.33 4.98
C VAL A 88 10.13 -20.05 3.69
#